data_AF-A0AAD6HKQ6-F1
#
_entry.id   AF-A0AAD6HKQ6-F1
#
_cell.length_a   1.000
_cell.length_b   1.000
_cell.length_c   1.000
_cell.angle_alpha   90.00
_cell.angle_beta   90.00
_cell.angle_gamma   90.00
#
_symmetry.space_group_name_H-M   'P 1'
#
loop_
_entity.id
_entity.type
_entity.pdbx_description
1 polymer ?
#
loop_
_entity_poly.entity_id
_entity_poly.type
_entity_poly.pdbx_seq_one_letter_code
_entity_poly.pdbx_strand_id
1 'polypeptide(L)'
;MADIVYATTVSDALLMISDRDFKAIIIPDPGLTNKSGQTEGVLAKLKTYIENGGLVIVGLHFPGYASTPEMNGFFEAFDLPWIAGL
;
A
#
# COMPACT_ATOMS: atom_id res chain seq x y z
N MET A 1 -1.47 -12.57 20.73
CA MET A 1 -0.15 -12.35 20.10
C MET A 1 -0.42 -12.17 18.63
N ALA A 2 0.06 -11.09 18.01
CA ALA A 2 -0.10 -10.87 16.57
C ALA A 2 1.03 -11.60 15.84
N ASP A 3 0.69 -12.36 14.81
CA ASP A 3 1.68 -12.90 13.87
C ASP A 3 1.95 -11.84 12.80
N ILE A 4 3.19 -11.36 12.73
CA ILE A 4 3.60 -10.26 11.86
C ILE A 4 4.62 -10.81 10.87
N VAL A 5 4.35 -10.60 9.58
CA VAL A 5 5.27 -10.92 8.50
C VAL A 5 5.57 -9.67 7.68
N TYR A 6 6.73 -9.67 7.03
CA TYR A 6 7.23 -8.52 6.28
C TYR A 6 7.45 -8.92 4.83
N ALA A 7 6.98 -8.08 3.91
CA ALA A 7 7.35 -8.12 2.51
C ALA A 7 8.25 -6.91 2.22
N THR A 8 9.48 -7.16 1.79
CA THR A 8 10.46 -6.11 1.43
C THR A 8 10.73 -6.04 -0.07
N THR A 9 10.10 -6.92 -0.86
CA THR A 9 10.18 -6.95 -2.32
C THR A 9 8.79 -6.99 -2.93
N VAL A 10 8.68 -6.56 -4.19
CA VAL A 10 7.44 -6.63 -4.97
C VAL A 10 6.94 -8.08 -5.08
N SER A 11 7.84 -9.01 -5.40
CA SER A 11 7.48 -10.43 -5.55
C SER A 11 6.94 -11.03 -4.25
N ASP A 12 7.58 -10.74 -3.11
CA ASP A 12 7.10 -11.22 -1.81
C ASP A 12 5.74 -10.62 -1.47
N ALA A 13 5.54 -9.32 -1.71
CA ALA A 13 4.28 -8.65 -1.45
C ALA A 13 3.14 -9.28 -2.28
N LEU A 14 3.37 -9.50 -3.58
CA LEU A 14 2.39 -10.13 -4.46
C LEU A 14 2.03 -11.55 -4.00
N LEU A 15 3.05 -12.37 -3.67
CA LEU A 15 2.83 -13.73 -3.20
C LEU A 15 2.07 -13.74 -1.87
N MET A 16 2.48 -12.92 -0.90
CA MET A 16 1.85 -12.86 0.42
C MET A 16 0.39 -12.39 0.36
N ILE A 17 0.08 -11.34 -0.41
CA ILE A 17 -1.30 -10.83 -0.54
C ILE A 17 -2.21 -11.87 -1.22
N SER A 18 -1.66 -12.70 -2.12
CA SER A 18 -2.44 -13.72 -2.82
C SER A 18 -2.65 -15.01 -2.02
N ASP A 19 -1.69 -15.40 -1.18
CA ASP A 19 -1.68 -16.72 -0.53
C ASP A 19 -2.18 -16.69 0.92
N ARG A 20 -2.42 -15.51 1.50
CA ARG A 20 -2.73 -15.37 2.93
C ARG A 20 -3.97 -14.51 3.19
N ASP A 21 -4.71 -14.86 4.24
CA ASP A 21 -5.78 -14.03 4.80
C ASP A 21 -5.21 -13.12 5.90
N PHE A 22 -4.91 -11.87 5.55
CA PHE A 22 -4.46 -10.87 6.52
C PHE A 22 -5.65 -10.18 7.17
N LYS A 23 -5.54 -9.92 8.49
CA LYS A 23 -6.50 -9.04 9.20
C LYS A 23 -6.26 -7.57 8.92
N ALA A 24 -5.02 -7.19 8.64
CA ALA A 24 -4.64 -5.87 8.16
C ALA A 24 -3.30 -5.93 7.44
N ILE A 25 -3.08 -5.00 6.52
CA ILE A 25 -1.80 -4.76 5.86
C ILE A 25 -1.35 -3.34 6.20
N ILE A 26 -0.08 -3.17 6.58
CA ILE A 26 0.50 -1.85 6.87
C ILE A 26 1.49 -1.50 5.76
N ILE A 27 1.42 -0.27 5.25
CA ILE A 27 2.36 0.30 4.29
C ILE A 27 3.21 1.34 5.04
N PRO A 28 4.40 0.95 5.51
CA PRO A 28 5.25 1.81 6.33
C PRO A 28 6.20 2.71 5.52
N ASP A 29 6.43 2.43 4.23
CA ASP A 29 7.49 3.00 3.40
C ASP A 29 6.93 3.54 2.08
N PRO A 30 7.44 4.69 1.57
CA PRO A 30 6.93 5.32 0.36
C PRO A 30 7.30 4.60 -0.93
N GLY A 31 8.05 3.48 -0.92
CA GLY A 31 8.45 2.78 -2.15
C GLY A 31 7.28 2.42 -3.09
N LEU A 32 6.06 2.25 -2.56
CA LEU A 32 4.85 2.03 -3.35
C LEU A 32 4.30 3.27 -4.07
N THR A 33 4.79 4.47 -3.76
CA THR A 33 4.43 5.70 -4.49
C THR A 33 5.17 5.79 -5.83
N ASN A 34 6.28 5.07 -5.99
CA ASN A 34 7.04 5.04 -7.22
C ASN A 34 6.23 4.33 -8.31
N LYS A 35 5.88 5.06 -9.39
CA LYS A 35 5.12 4.54 -10.54
C LYS A 35 5.98 3.66 -11.49
N SER A 36 6.95 2.93 -10.95
CA SER A 36 7.61 1.88 -11.72
C SER A 36 6.57 0.80 -12.02
N GLY A 37 6.52 0.28 -13.25
CA GLY A 37 5.53 -0.75 -13.62
C GLY A 37 5.55 -2.02 -12.74
N GLN A 38 6.56 -2.17 -11.86
CA GLN A 38 6.66 -3.26 -10.89
C GLN A 38 5.73 -3.08 -9.67
N THR A 39 5.48 -1.84 -9.21
CA THR A 39 4.65 -1.57 -8.02
C THR A 39 3.16 -1.50 -8.35
N GLU A 40 2.79 -1.24 -9.60
CA GLU A 40 1.40 -1.18 -10.07
C GLU A 40 0.62 -2.47 -9.75
N GLY A 41 1.26 -3.63 -9.94
CA GLY A 41 0.65 -4.91 -9.60
C GLY A 41 0.35 -5.05 -8.11
N VAL A 42 1.21 -4.51 -7.23
CA VAL A 42 1.00 -4.52 -5.78
C VAL A 42 -0.16 -3.60 -5.42
N LEU A 43 -0.21 -2.39 -5.98
CA LEU A 43 -1.32 -1.44 -5.76
C LEU A 43 -2.66 -2.03 -6.21
N ALA A 44 -2.70 -2.69 -7.37
CA ALA A 44 -3.91 -3.35 -7.86
C ALA A 44 -4.38 -4.46 -6.90
N LYS A 45 -3.46 -5.30 -6.41
CA LYS A 45 -3.78 -6.35 -5.42
C LYS A 45 -4.26 -5.78 -4.09
N LEU A 46 -3.64 -4.70 -3.62
CA LEU A 46 -4.07 -3.99 -2.41
C LEU A 46 -5.46 -3.38 -2.59
N LYS A 47 -5.74 -2.77 -3.74
CA LYS A 47 -7.07 -2.24 -4.07
C LYS A 47 -8.13 -3.34 -4.02
N THR A 48 -7.89 -4.47 -4.70
CA THR A 48 -8.79 -5.63 -4.63
C THR A 48 -8.97 -6.16 -3.20
N TYR A 49 -7.90 -6.21 -2.39
CA TYR A 49 -8.00 -6.61 -0.99
C TYR A 49 -8.90 -5.66 -0.18
N ILE A 50 -8.77 -4.34 -0.38
CA ILE A 50 -9.63 -3.31 0.25
C ILE A 50 -11.08 -3.46 -0.22
N GLU A 51 -11.32 -3.59 -1.51
CA GLU A 51 -12.66 -3.74 -2.11
C GLU A 51 -13.38 -5.01 -1.61
N ASN A 52 -12.62 -6.05 -1.25
CA ASN A 52 -13.15 -7.27 -0.64
C ASN A 52 -13.35 -7.16 0.89
N GLY A 53 -13.24 -5.95 1.46
CA GLY A 53 -13.45 -5.68 2.89
C GLY A 53 -12.20 -5.76 3.77
N GLY A 54 -11.02 -5.89 3.16
CA GLY A 54 -9.74 -5.88 3.86
C GLY A 54 -9.35 -4.49 4.38
N LEU A 55 -8.45 -4.45 5.37
CA LEU A 55 -7.96 -3.22 5.97
C LEU A 55 -6.50 -2.95 5.58
N VAL A 56 -6.25 -1.82 4.93
CA VAL A 56 -4.91 -1.31 4.64
C VAL A 56 -4.67 -0.03 5.43
N ILE A 57 -3.54 0.05 6.13
CA ILE A 57 -3.12 1.20 6.93
C ILE A 57 -1.86 1.79 6.31
N VAL A 58 -1.90 3.07 5.94
CA VAL A 58 -0.75 3.82 5.44
C VAL A 58 -0.24 4.70 6.57
N GLY A 59 1.03 4.56 6.96
CA GLY A 59 1.54 5.28 8.13
C GLY A 59 2.99 4.99 8.46
N LEU A 60 3.38 5.23 9.71
CA LEU A 60 4.75 5.10 10.22
C LEU A 60 5.72 6.05 9.50
N HIS A 61 6.69 5.53 8.75
CA HIS A 61 7.67 6.36 8.06
C HIS A 61 7.13 6.96 6.76
N PHE A 62 6.10 6.36 6.15
CA PHE A 62 5.51 6.78 4.88
C PHE A 62 5.29 8.30 4.77
N PRO A 63 4.53 8.97 5.67
CA PRO A 63 4.23 10.39 5.50
C PRO A 63 5.45 11.31 5.67
N GLY A 64 6.52 10.82 6.31
CA GLY A 64 7.76 11.60 6.48
C GLY A 64 8.69 11.55 5.28
N TYR A 65 8.53 10.56 4.39
CA TYR A 65 9.41 10.33 3.25
C TYR A 65 8.72 10.42 1.87
N ALA A 66 7.38 10.41 1.82
CA ALA A 66 6.64 10.72 0.60
C ALA A 66 6.45 12.23 0.43
N SER A 67 6.71 12.75 -0.76
CA SER A 67 6.33 14.11 -1.14
C SER A 67 4.82 14.22 -1.38
N THR A 68 4.27 15.43 -1.29
CA THR A 68 2.85 15.69 -1.58
C THR A 68 2.38 15.15 -2.95
N PRO A 69 3.10 15.36 -4.07
CA PRO A 69 2.70 14.79 -5.35
C PRO A 69 2.68 13.25 -5.37
N GLU A 70 3.63 12.61 -4.68
CA GLU A 70 3.70 11.15 -4.56
C GLU A 70 2.52 10.61 -3.74
N MET A 71 2.17 11.28 -2.64
CA MET A 71 0.98 10.93 -1.85
C MET A 71 -0.31 11.10 -2.65
N ASN A 72 -0.47 12.22 -3.37
CA ASN A 72 -1.62 12.45 -4.27
C ASN A 72 -1.77 11.30 -5.26
N GLY A 73 -0.69 10.97 -6.00
CA GLY A 73 -0.73 9.90 -6.99
C GLY A 73 -0.93 8.51 -6.40
N PHE A 74 -0.42 8.26 -5.19
CA PHE A 74 -0.62 7.00 -4.48
C PHE A 74 -2.09 6.82 -4.05
N PHE A 75 -2.70 7.84 -3.42
CA PHE A 75 -4.08 7.76 -2.96
C PHE A 75 -5.10 7.75 -4.12
N GLU A 76 -4.78 8.39 -5.24
CA GLU A 76 -5.55 8.31 -6.48
C GLU A 76 -5.67 6.86 -6.98
N ALA A 77 -4.65 6.01 -6.81
CA ALA A 77 -4.72 4.59 -7.19
C ALA A 77 -5.81 3.81 -6.44
N PHE A 78 -6.27 4.34 -5.30
CA PHE A 78 -7.35 3.79 -4.48
C PHE A 78 -8.66 4.59 -4.60
N ASP A 79 -8.78 5.45 -5.63
CA ASP A 79 -9.91 6.37 -5.85
C ASP A 79 -10.18 7.31 -4.66
N LEU A 80 -9.18 7.56 -3.83
CA LEU A 80 -9.30 8.45 -2.68
C LEU A 80 -8.99 9.88 -3.12
N PRO A 81 -9.90 10.86 -2.89
CA PRO A 81 -9.69 12.26 -3.26
C PRO A 81 -8.79 12.97 -2.24
N TRP A 82 -7.61 12.41 -1.98
CA TRP A 82 -6.66 12.99 -1.02
C TRP A 82 -6.04 14.26 -1.60
N ILE A 83 -6.07 15.33 -0.83
CA ILE A 83 -5.45 16.60 -1.19
C ILE A 83 -4.69 17.11 0.04
N ALA A 84 -3.39 17.38 -0.13
CA ALA A 84 -2.58 17.89 0.96
C ALA A 84 -3.08 19.25 1.47
N GLY A 85 -3.24 19.36 2.80
CA GLY A 85 -3.62 20.60 3.47
C GLY A 85 -5.08 21.04 3.29
N LEU A 86 -5.93 20.17 2.74
CA LEU A 86 -7.36 20.37 2.49
C LEU A 86 -8.21 19.42 3.34
#